data_AF-A0A1G9J3Q3-F1
#
_entry.id   AF-A0A1G9J3Q3-F1
#
_cell.length_a   1.000
_cell.length_b   1.000
_cell.length_c   1.000
_cell.angle_alpha   90.00
_cell.angle_beta   90.00
_cell.angle_gamma   90.00
#
_symmetry.space_group_name_H-M   'P 1'
#
loop_
_entity.id
_entity.type
_entity.pdbx_description
1 polymer ?
#
loop_
_entity_poly.entity_id
_entity_poly.type
_entity_poly.pdbx_seq_one_letter_code
_entity_poly.pdbx_strand_id
1 'polypeptide(L)'
;MKTPASEVIRTTALTLLAEHPKGKSLADLRFLTESVLKQVIEPDNQKNGKYRSALWDLEKRYPKYVLKKNEGRAAIFIPTEKLQNEKGLIEVPVYSPSVKELLTKSSSSTSKNYKNYVEIKAKIIDVLQLIENIDLKSFDIRDFRDYTEAADIMKAIIHLEGLQTLKYSLQMVKSEDEYHK
;
A
#
# COMPACT_ATOMS: atom_id res chain seq x y z
N MET A 1 5.18 -9.04 -0.78
CA MET A 1 6.13 -8.10 -1.45
C MET A 1 5.53 -6.70 -1.43
N LYS A 2 6.33 -5.63 -1.22
CA LYS A 2 5.82 -4.25 -1.23
C LYS A 2 5.66 -3.76 -2.68
N THR A 3 4.44 -3.43 -3.10
CA THR A 3 4.17 -3.01 -4.48
C THR A 3 4.30 -1.50 -4.63
N PRO A 4 5.18 -1.00 -5.52
CA PRO A 4 5.37 0.43 -5.70
C PRO A 4 4.14 1.07 -6.37
N ALA A 5 3.88 2.35 -6.06
CA ALA A 5 2.75 3.11 -6.63
C ALA A 5 2.72 3.04 -8.17
N SER A 6 3.89 3.10 -8.81
CA SER A 6 3.99 3.03 -10.28
C SER A 6 3.45 1.73 -10.88
N GLU A 7 3.53 0.60 -10.17
CA GLU A 7 3.04 -0.68 -10.67
C GLU A 7 1.52 -0.79 -10.52
N VAL A 8 0.98 -0.32 -9.40
CA VAL A 8 -0.47 -0.20 -9.19
C VAL A 8 -1.09 0.71 -10.24
N ILE A 9 -0.45 1.84 -10.55
CA ILE A 9 -0.90 2.77 -11.60
C ILE A 9 -0.91 2.08 -12.96
N ARG A 10 0.17 1.38 -13.34
CA ARG A 10 0.26 0.73 -14.65
C ARG A 10 -0.75 -0.40 -14.82
N THR A 11 -0.87 -1.28 -13.84
CA THR A 11 -1.82 -2.41 -13.87
C THR A 11 -3.26 -1.91 -13.93
N THR A 12 -3.61 -0.91 -13.12
CA THR A 12 -4.94 -0.27 -13.20
C THR A 12 -5.20 0.35 -14.57
N ALA A 13 -4.20 1.03 -15.15
CA ALA A 13 -4.33 1.60 -16.49
C ALA A 13 -4.49 0.53 -17.58
N LEU A 14 -3.84 -0.64 -17.45
CA LEU A 14 -4.05 -1.77 -18.36
C LEU A 14 -5.48 -2.30 -18.29
N THR A 15 -6.01 -2.48 -17.08
CA THR A 15 -7.40 -2.94 -16.88
C THR A 15 -8.40 -1.96 -17.49
N LEU A 16 -8.20 -0.65 -17.29
CA LEU A 16 -9.03 0.40 -17.90
C LEU A 16 -8.89 0.45 -19.42
N LEU A 17 -7.67 0.28 -19.94
CA LEU A 17 -7.42 0.30 -21.38
C LEU A 17 -8.06 -0.90 -22.09
N ALA A 18 -8.14 -2.05 -21.43
CA ALA A 18 -8.84 -3.23 -21.94
C ALA A 18 -10.35 -2.98 -22.18
N GLU A 19 -10.95 -1.99 -21.52
CA GLU A 19 -12.36 -1.60 -21.72
C GLU A 19 -12.55 -0.62 -22.88
N HIS A 20 -11.46 -0.13 -23.46
CA HIS A 20 -11.46 0.93 -24.47
C HIS A 20 -10.72 0.46 -25.73
N PRO A 21 -11.38 -0.31 -26.62
CA PRO A 21 -10.74 -0.91 -27.79
C PRO A 21 -10.21 0.11 -28.81
N LYS A 22 -10.74 1.34 -28.82
CA LYS A 22 -10.24 2.45 -29.66
C LYS A 22 -8.96 3.08 -29.12
N GLY A 23 -8.51 2.68 -27.94
CA GLY A 23 -7.41 3.30 -27.23
C GLY A 23 -7.79 4.60 -26.53
N LYS A 24 -6.83 5.13 -25.77
CA LYS A 24 -6.96 6.37 -25.01
C LYS A 24 -5.68 7.19 -25.13
N SER A 25 -5.83 8.51 -25.16
CA SER A 25 -4.68 9.40 -25.07
C SER A 25 -4.01 9.27 -23.69
N LEU A 26 -2.73 9.64 -23.59
CA LEU A 26 -2.03 9.70 -22.30
C LEU A 26 -2.80 10.53 -21.26
N ALA A 27 -3.39 11.65 -21.68
CA ALA A 27 -4.11 12.55 -20.79
C ALA A 27 -5.40 11.90 -20.27
N ASP A 28 -6.17 11.25 -21.15
CA ASP A 28 -7.41 10.57 -20.78
C ASP A 28 -7.13 9.35 -19.91
N LEU A 29 -6.13 8.54 -20.29
CA LEU A 29 -5.76 7.36 -19.53
C LEU A 29 -5.26 7.74 -18.14
N ARG A 30 -4.49 8.84 -18.02
CA ARG A 30 -4.10 9.41 -16.74
C ARG A 30 -5.31 9.79 -15.90
N PHE A 31 -6.23 10.58 -16.47
CA PHE A 31 -7.42 11.05 -15.76
C PHE A 31 -8.28 9.89 -15.25
N LEU A 32 -8.53 8.88 -16.10
CA LEU A 32 -9.29 7.68 -15.72
C LEU A 32 -8.59 6.90 -14.59
N THR A 33 -7.28 6.66 -14.73
CA THR A 33 -6.50 5.91 -13.74
C THR A 33 -6.46 6.65 -12.40
N GLU A 34 -6.31 7.97 -12.43
CA GLU A 34 -6.32 8.83 -11.24
C GLU A 34 -7.68 8.81 -10.55
N SER A 35 -8.78 8.83 -11.31
CA SER A 35 -10.14 8.78 -10.76
C SER A 35 -10.43 7.51 -9.95
N VAL A 36 -9.87 6.38 -10.38
CA VAL A 36 -9.97 5.07 -9.70
C VAL A 36 -9.07 5.03 -8.47
N LEU A 37 -7.83 5.53 -8.58
CA LEU A 37 -6.82 5.39 -7.53
C LEU A 37 -6.77 6.56 -6.53
N LYS A 38 -7.58 7.62 -6.70
CA LYS A 38 -7.55 8.84 -5.86
C LYS A 38 -7.63 8.60 -4.35
N GLN A 39 -8.27 7.52 -3.91
CA GLN A 39 -8.40 7.17 -2.49
C GLN A 39 -7.11 6.56 -1.91
N VAL A 40 -6.23 6.06 -2.78
CA VAL A 40 -5.08 5.22 -2.43
C VAL A 40 -3.76 5.92 -2.80
N ILE A 41 -3.72 6.60 -3.95
CA ILE A 41 -2.57 7.32 -4.48
C ILE A 41 -2.99 8.75 -4.81
N GLU A 42 -2.27 9.71 -4.23
CA GLU A 42 -2.53 11.14 -4.45
C GLU A 42 -2.44 11.52 -5.95
N PRO A 43 -3.37 12.34 -6.45
CA PRO A 43 -3.31 12.99 -7.75
C PRO A 43 -1.95 13.57 -8.12
N ASP A 44 -1.66 13.59 -9.42
CA ASP A 44 -0.50 14.31 -9.94
C ASP A 44 -0.61 15.80 -9.61
N ASN A 45 0.46 16.38 -9.08
CA ASN A 45 0.59 17.84 -8.92
C ASN A 45 1.50 18.40 -10.03
N GLN A 46 1.52 19.73 -10.22
CA GLN A 46 2.30 20.36 -11.29
C GLN A 46 3.81 20.06 -11.24
N LYS A 47 4.35 19.63 -10.10
CA LYS A 47 5.78 19.34 -9.90
C LYS A 47 6.14 17.84 -9.89
N ASN A 48 5.22 16.97 -9.50
CA ASN A 48 5.41 15.52 -9.32
C ASN A 48 4.29 14.76 -10.06
N GLY A 49 4.61 14.29 -11.27
CA GLY A 49 3.72 13.51 -12.10
C GLY A 49 3.96 12.01 -11.97
N LYS A 50 3.56 11.39 -10.85
CA LYS A 50 3.66 9.94 -10.63
C LYS A 50 2.87 9.15 -11.67
N TYR A 51 1.64 9.58 -11.98
CA TYR A 51 0.81 8.93 -13.00
C TYR A 51 1.38 9.17 -14.38
N ARG A 52 1.72 10.43 -14.71
CA ARG A 52 2.35 10.75 -16.01
C ARG A 52 3.62 9.93 -16.25
N SER A 53 4.50 9.83 -15.26
CA SER A 53 5.75 9.06 -15.36
C SER A 53 5.49 7.56 -15.46
N ALA A 54 4.55 7.01 -14.68
CA ALA A 54 4.22 5.59 -14.72
C ALA A 54 3.64 5.16 -16.07
N LEU A 55 2.83 6.03 -16.70
CA LEU A 55 2.13 5.76 -17.97
C LEU A 55 2.95 6.09 -19.22
N TRP A 56 3.98 6.94 -19.12
CA TRP A 56 4.73 7.43 -20.29
C TRP A 56 5.34 6.31 -21.15
N ASP A 57 5.86 5.27 -20.50
CA ASP A 57 6.51 4.10 -21.12
C ASP A 57 5.69 2.81 -20.92
N LEU A 58 4.37 2.91 -20.82
CA LEU A 58 3.48 1.76 -20.59
C LEU A 58 3.65 0.68 -21.67
N GLU A 59 3.82 1.08 -22.93
CA GLU A 59 4.07 0.20 -24.08
C GLU A 59 5.40 -0.55 -23.98
N LYS A 60 6.44 0.07 -23.40
CA LYS A 60 7.76 -0.56 -23.29
C LYS A 60 7.77 -1.61 -22.19
N ARG A 61 7.01 -1.39 -21.11
CA ARG A 61 6.91 -2.34 -19.99
C ARG A 61 5.95 -3.48 -20.29
N TYR A 62 4.90 -3.22 -21.05
CA TYR A 62 3.89 -4.22 -21.41
C TYR A 62 3.66 -4.30 -22.92
N PRO A 63 4.70 -4.62 -23.72
CA PRO A 63 4.62 -4.59 -25.19
C PRO A 63 3.65 -5.63 -25.76
N LYS A 64 3.36 -6.69 -24.99
CA LYS A 64 2.38 -7.72 -25.38
C LYS A 64 0.93 -7.25 -25.21
N TYR A 65 0.70 -6.23 -24.40
CA TYR A 65 -0.63 -5.79 -23.98
C TYR A 65 -1.01 -4.41 -24.56
N VAL A 66 -0.03 -3.55 -24.82
CA VAL A 66 -0.27 -2.17 -25.24
C VAL A 66 0.61 -1.78 -26.40
N LEU A 67 -0.01 -1.17 -27.40
CA LEU A 67 0.66 -0.46 -28.47
C LEU A 67 0.55 1.05 -28.24
N LYS A 68 1.55 1.81 -28.68
CA LYS A 68 1.53 3.27 -28.66
C LYS A 68 1.61 3.80 -30.08
N LYS A 69 0.64 4.63 -30.44
CA LYS A 69 0.65 5.42 -31.69
C LYS A 69 0.80 6.89 -31.34
N ASN A 70 1.59 7.61 -32.13
CA ASN A 70 1.67 9.06 -32.02
C ASN A 70 0.73 9.66 -33.06
N GLU A 71 -0.35 10.28 -32.60
CA GLU A 71 -1.25 11.08 -33.45
C GLU A 71 -0.96 12.56 -33.18
N GLY A 72 -0.20 13.18 -34.08
CA GLY A 72 0.30 14.54 -33.90
C GLY A 72 1.20 14.65 -32.67
N ARG A 73 0.78 15.46 -31.69
CA ARG A 73 1.51 15.66 -30.42
C ARG A 73 1.02 14.75 -29.29
N ALA A 74 -0.01 13.94 -29.51
CA ALA A 74 -0.60 13.08 -28.50
C ALA A 74 -0.12 11.63 -28.65
N ALA A 75 0.32 11.03 -27.54
CA ALA A 75 0.51 9.60 -27.46
C ALA A 75 -0.85 8.93 -27.18
N ILE A 76 -1.25 8.01 -28.06
CA ILE A 76 -2.44 7.18 -27.92
C ILE A 76 -2.00 5.75 -27.62
N PHE A 77 -2.50 5.22 -26.51
CA PHE A 77 -2.29 3.83 -26.12
C PHE A 77 -3.46 3.00 -26.63
N ILE A 78 -3.18 1.90 -27.31
CA ILE A 78 -4.17 1.00 -27.91
C ILE A 78 -3.98 -0.39 -27.30
N PRO A 79 -5.03 -1.00 -26.74
CA PRO A 79 -4.94 -2.35 -26.20
C PRO A 79 -4.76 -3.37 -27.33
N THR A 80 -3.89 -4.36 -27.13
CA THR A 80 -3.80 -5.52 -28.04
C THR A 80 -4.99 -6.47 -27.81
N GLU A 81 -5.26 -7.35 -28.78
CA GLU A 81 -6.25 -8.43 -28.61
C GLU A 81 -5.94 -9.28 -27.38
N LYS A 82 -4.65 -9.51 -27.10
CA LYS A 82 -4.21 -10.22 -25.91
C LYS A 82 -4.69 -9.55 -24.62
N LEU A 83 -4.54 -8.23 -24.51
CA LEU A 83 -5.02 -7.49 -23.34
C LEU A 83 -6.55 -7.54 -23.20
N GLN A 84 -7.27 -7.50 -24.33
CA GLN A 84 -8.74 -7.59 -24.33
C GLN A 84 -9.22 -8.97 -23.84
N ASN A 85 -8.56 -10.04 -24.29
CA ASN A 85 -8.90 -11.42 -23.91
C ASN A 85 -8.49 -11.76 -22.46
N GLU A 86 -7.37 -11.21 -22.00
CA GLU A 86 -6.81 -11.51 -20.67
C GLU A 86 -7.22 -10.48 -19.60
N LYS A 87 -8.17 -9.59 -19.90
CA LYS A 87 -8.64 -8.52 -18.99
C LYS A 87 -8.93 -9.01 -17.56
N GLY A 88 -9.57 -10.18 -17.42
CA GLY A 88 -9.95 -10.76 -16.13
C GLY A 88 -8.79 -11.40 -15.35
N LEU A 89 -7.62 -11.56 -15.97
CA LEU A 89 -6.43 -12.16 -15.36
C LEU A 89 -5.46 -11.11 -14.81
N ILE A 90 -5.66 -9.83 -15.13
CA ILE A 90 -4.82 -8.73 -14.66
C ILE A 90 -5.30 -8.29 -13.27
N GLU A 91 -4.69 -8.86 -12.25
CA GLU A 91 -4.93 -8.46 -10.86
C GLU A 91 -4.24 -7.12 -10.57
N VAL A 92 -5.01 -6.16 -10.05
CA VAL A 92 -4.45 -4.91 -9.54
C VAL A 92 -3.88 -5.19 -8.15
N PRO A 93 -2.56 -5.10 -7.94
CA PRO A 93 -1.96 -5.39 -6.65
C PRO A 93 -2.36 -4.33 -5.62
N VAL A 94 -2.54 -4.77 -4.37
CA VAL A 94 -2.82 -3.85 -3.25
C VAL A 94 -1.65 -2.89 -3.06
N TYR A 95 -1.94 -1.59 -3.03
CA TYR A 95 -0.92 -0.58 -2.80
C TYR A 95 -0.37 -0.68 -1.38
N SER A 96 0.95 -0.82 -1.27
CA SER A 96 1.68 -0.74 0.00
C SER A 96 2.75 0.34 -0.14
N PRO A 97 2.52 1.58 0.35
CA PRO A 97 3.49 2.66 0.25
C PRO A 97 4.83 2.27 0.86
N SER A 98 5.92 2.73 0.25
CA SER A 98 7.26 2.54 0.80
C SER A 98 7.49 3.50 1.98
N VAL A 99 8.41 3.14 2.89
CA VAL A 99 8.79 3.97 4.05
C VAL A 99 9.23 5.37 3.60
N LYS A 100 9.93 5.46 2.46
CA LYS A 100 10.37 6.73 1.86
C LYS A 100 9.20 7.60 1.39
N GLU A 101 8.12 7.01 0.88
CA GLU A 101 6.91 7.74 0.45
C GLU A 101 6.04 8.20 1.62
N LEU A 102 6.02 7.44 2.72
CA LEU A 102 5.37 7.87 3.96
C LEU A 102 6.09 9.10 4.55
N LEU A 103 7.43 9.08 4.53
CA LEU A 103 8.28 10.16 5.05
C LEU A 103 8.13 11.48 4.25
N THR A 104 7.93 11.41 2.94
CA THR A 104 7.78 12.61 2.09
C THR A 104 6.40 13.26 2.17
N LYS A 105 5.36 12.54 2.63
CA LYS A 105 4.05 13.15 2.91
C LYS A 105 4.01 13.86 4.27
N SER A 106 4.77 13.36 5.25
CA SER A 106 4.85 13.92 6.61
C SER A 106 5.73 15.16 6.79
N SER A 107 6.35 15.69 5.73
CA SER A 107 7.28 16.82 5.80
C SER A 107 6.61 18.21 5.79
N SER A 108 5.27 18.28 5.73
CA SER A 108 4.53 19.52 5.96
C SER A 108 4.17 19.68 7.44
N SER A 109 5.06 20.36 8.15
CA SER A 109 4.77 21.16 9.36
C SER A 109 4.03 20.50 10.53
N THR A 110 4.61 19.52 11.24
CA THR A 110 4.43 19.45 12.71
C THR A 110 5.50 18.59 13.41
N SER A 111 6.25 19.23 14.32
CA SER A 111 6.90 18.68 15.53
C SER A 111 7.61 17.32 15.44
N LYS A 112 8.94 17.36 15.57
CA LYS A 112 9.87 16.22 15.76
C LYS A 112 9.39 15.20 16.83
N ASN A 113 8.57 15.63 17.79
CA ASN A 113 8.01 14.78 18.84
C ASN A 113 6.84 13.92 18.35
N TYR A 114 5.99 14.45 17.46
CA TYR A 114 4.93 13.68 16.82
C TYR A 114 5.51 12.62 15.88
N LYS A 115 6.59 12.98 15.17
CA LYS A 115 7.35 12.03 14.34
C LYS A 115 7.87 10.84 15.14
N ASN A 116 8.51 11.10 16.29
CA ASN A 116 8.98 10.02 17.17
C ASN A 116 7.82 9.20 17.74
N TYR A 117 6.72 9.84 18.14
CA TYR A 117 5.53 9.14 18.65
C TYR A 117 4.91 8.20 17.60
N VAL A 118 4.76 8.65 16.35
CA VAL A 118 4.20 7.83 15.26
C VAL A 118 5.16 6.69 14.88
N GLU A 119 6.47 6.95 14.81
CA GLU A 119 7.47 5.91 14.54
C GLU A 119 7.48 4.82 15.64
N ILE A 120 7.37 5.22 16.90
CA ILE A 120 7.29 4.29 18.03
C ILE A 120 5.96 3.52 17.99
N LYS A 121 4.83 4.20 17.75
CA LYS A 121 3.50 3.56 17.63
C LYS A 121 3.45 2.53 16.50
N ALA A 122 4.01 2.83 15.34
CA ALA A 122 4.05 1.90 14.21
C ALA A 122 4.89 0.65 14.52
N LYS A 123 6.08 0.83 15.10
CA LYS A 123 6.93 -0.30 15.51
C LYS A 123 6.25 -1.17 16.56
N ILE A 124 5.54 -0.57 17.51
CA ILE A 124 4.77 -1.30 18.54
C ILE A 124 3.65 -2.12 17.89
N ILE A 125 2.92 -1.56 16.92
CA ILE A 125 1.84 -2.26 16.20
C ILE A 125 2.40 -3.42 15.35
N ASP A 126 3.52 -3.23 14.67
CA ASP A 126 4.17 -4.29 13.87
C ASP A 126 4.60 -5.47 14.76
N VAL A 127 5.22 -5.16 15.91
CA VAL A 127 5.57 -6.16 16.93
C VAL A 127 4.32 -6.87 17.43
N LEU A 128 3.24 -6.14 17.70
CA LEU A 128 1.97 -6.72 18.14
C LEU A 128 1.28 -7.61 17.13
N GLN A 129 1.33 -7.29 15.84
CA GLN A 129 0.81 -8.14 14.78
C GLN A 129 1.65 -9.41 14.61
N LEU A 130 2.97 -9.30 14.76
CA LEU A 130 3.85 -10.47 14.82
C LEU A 130 3.48 -11.38 15.99
N ILE A 131 3.08 -10.81 17.14
CA ILE A 131 2.65 -11.53 18.33
C ILE A 131 1.26 -12.15 18.17
N GLU A 132 0.31 -11.47 17.50
CA GLU A 132 -1.03 -12.02 17.24
C GLU A 132 -1.02 -13.26 16.33
N ASN A 133 0.03 -13.43 15.53
CA ASN A 133 0.26 -14.65 14.75
C ASN A 133 0.84 -15.81 15.58
N ILE A 134 1.20 -15.56 16.84
CA ILE A 134 1.63 -16.59 17.79
C ILE A 134 0.39 -17.06 18.54
N ASP A 135 0.06 -18.36 18.42
CA ASP A 135 -1.03 -18.95 19.20
C ASP A 135 -0.62 -19.10 20.66
N LEU A 136 -0.92 -18.06 21.45
CA LEU A 136 -0.63 -18.03 22.89
C LEU A 136 -1.65 -18.85 23.71
N LYS A 137 -2.80 -19.22 23.13
CA LYS A 137 -3.89 -19.90 23.86
C LYS A 137 -3.68 -21.40 23.98
N SER A 138 -2.81 -21.97 23.14
CA SER A 138 -2.45 -23.40 23.15
C SER A 138 -1.22 -23.72 24.02
N PHE A 139 -0.69 -22.75 24.77
CA PHE A 139 0.49 -22.93 25.61
C PHE A 139 0.10 -23.41 27.02
N ASP A 140 0.39 -24.67 27.37
CA ASP A 140 0.28 -25.16 28.75
C ASP A 140 1.67 -25.21 29.40
N ILE A 141 1.84 -24.46 30.50
CA ILE A 141 3.09 -24.40 31.27
C ILE A 141 3.49 -25.76 31.83
N ARG A 142 2.53 -26.69 31.96
CA ARG A 142 2.76 -28.05 32.45
C ARG A 142 3.57 -28.93 31.49
N ASP A 143 3.73 -28.52 30.23
CA ASP A 143 4.48 -29.26 29.23
C ASP A 143 6.01 -29.08 29.34
N PHE A 144 6.48 -28.13 30.16
CA PHE A 144 7.90 -27.82 30.32
C PHE A 144 8.52 -28.60 31.48
N ARG A 145 9.57 -29.38 31.18
CA ARG A 145 10.37 -30.10 32.20
C ARG A 145 11.43 -29.22 32.87
N ASP A 146 11.82 -28.12 32.21
CA ASP A 146 12.80 -27.16 32.71
C ASP A 146 12.08 -25.93 33.28
N TYR A 147 12.23 -25.72 34.58
CA TYR A 147 11.58 -24.64 35.33
C TYR A 147 12.10 -23.24 34.95
N THR A 148 13.34 -23.14 34.48
CA THR A 148 13.92 -21.86 34.04
C THR A 148 13.39 -21.42 32.69
N GLU A 149 13.27 -22.36 31.75
CA GLU A 149 12.66 -22.12 30.45
C GLU A 149 11.18 -21.72 30.58
N ALA A 150 10.43 -22.41 31.46
CA ALA A 150 9.04 -22.08 31.74
C ALA A 150 8.87 -20.67 32.35
N ALA A 151 9.77 -20.26 33.24
CA ALA A 151 9.73 -18.93 33.86
C ALA A 151 10.02 -17.80 32.87
N ASP A 152 10.95 -18.01 31.94
CA ASP A 152 11.28 -17.01 30.93
C ASP A 152 10.21 -16.91 29.83
N ILE A 153 9.59 -18.04 29.48
CA ILE A 153 8.38 -18.07 28.63
C ILE A 153 7.22 -17.32 29.30
N MET A 154 6.99 -17.53 30.60
CA MET A 154 5.98 -16.81 31.38
C MET A 154 6.22 -15.30 31.40
N LYS A 155 7.47 -14.85 31.63
CA LYS A 155 7.83 -13.43 31.55
C LYS A 155 7.54 -12.87 30.15
N ALA A 156 7.90 -13.62 29.11
CA ALA A 156 7.61 -13.22 27.74
C ALA A 156 6.10 -13.05 27.54
N ILE A 157 5.27 -14.03 27.91
CA ILE A 157 3.80 -13.96 27.79
C ILE A 157 3.23 -12.73 28.52
N ILE A 158 3.66 -12.45 29.76
CA ILE A 158 3.20 -11.26 30.52
C ILE A 158 3.55 -9.96 29.78
N HIS A 159 4.77 -9.86 29.23
CA HIS A 159 5.16 -8.70 28.42
C HIS A 159 4.34 -8.58 27.14
N LEU A 160 3.97 -9.71 26.50
CA LEU A 160 3.12 -9.74 25.31
C LEU A 160 1.68 -9.28 25.62
N GLU A 161 1.09 -9.73 26.72
CA GLU A 161 -0.24 -9.28 27.18
C GLU A 161 -0.25 -7.79 27.53
N GLY A 162 0.81 -7.30 28.19
CA GLY A 162 0.98 -5.88 28.47
C GLY A 162 1.05 -5.03 27.20
N LEU A 163 1.73 -5.52 26.17
CA LEU A 163 1.76 -4.87 24.86
C LEU A 163 0.39 -4.91 24.17
N GLN A 164 -0.36 -6.02 24.25
CA GLN A 164 -1.71 -6.11 23.68
C GLN A 164 -2.66 -5.10 24.35
N THR A 165 -2.56 -4.93 25.67
CA THR A 165 -3.32 -3.91 26.41
C THR A 165 -2.96 -2.49 25.95
N LEU A 166 -1.67 -2.22 25.72
CA LEU A 166 -1.20 -0.95 25.16
C LEU A 166 -1.77 -0.71 23.74
N LYS A 167 -1.91 -1.76 22.91
CA LYS A 167 -2.54 -1.70 21.58
C LYS A 167 -3.95 -1.13 21.67
N TYR A 168 -4.78 -1.70 22.55
CA TYR A 168 -6.18 -1.32 22.71
C TYR A 168 -6.30 0.13 23.21
N SER A 169 -5.49 0.53 24.19
CA SER A 169 -5.44 1.91 24.67
C SER A 169 -5.03 2.90 23.57
N LEU A 170 -4.07 2.54 22.71
CA LEU A 170 -3.62 3.37 21.59
C LEU A 170 -4.64 3.45 20.43
N GLN A 171 -5.57 2.50 20.34
CA GLN A 171 -6.69 2.52 19.41
C GLN A 171 -7.83 3.41 19.91
N MET A 172 -8.12 3.41 21.22
CA MET A 172 -9.15 4.26 21.84
C MET A 172 -8.86 5.76 21.74
N VAL A 173 -7.59 6.18 21.84
CA VAL A 173 -7.19 7.59 21.62
C VAL A 173 -7.52 8.06 20.19
N LYS A 174 -7.58 7.14 19.21
CA LYS A 174 -7.89 7.46 17.81
C LYS A 174 -9.37 7.81 17.60
N SER A 175 -10.28 7.27 18.41
CA SER A 175 -11.71 7.54 18.31
C SER A 175 -12.13 8.86 18.95
N GLU A 176 -11.41 9.36 19.96
CA GLU A 176 -11.68 10.67 20.55
C GLU A 176 -11.26 11.81 19.59
N ASP A 177 -10.17 11.65 18.84
CA ASP A 177 -9.71 12.61 17.82
C ASP A 177 -10.66 12.72 16.61
N GLU A 178 -11.48 11.71 16.34
CA GLU A 178 -12.55 11.75 15.32
C GLU A 178 -13.82 12.44 15.81
N TYR A 179 -14.04 12.52 17.13
CA TYR A 179 -15.20 13.16 17.75
C TYR A 179 -15.02 14.67 18.03
N HIS A 180 -13.78 15.17 18.00
CA HIS A 180 -13.45 16.57 18.26
C HIS A 180 -13.09 17.39 17.00
N LYS A 181 -13.44 16.90 15.80
CA LYS A 181 -13.41 17.65 14.53
C LYS A 181 -14.82 17.93 14.03
#